data_AF-A0A0L8V6G9-F1
#
_entry.id   AF-A0A0L8V6G9-F1
#
_cell.length_a   1.000
_cell.length_b   1.000
_cell.length_c   1.000
_cell.angle_alpha   90.00
_cell.angle_beta   90.00
_cell.angle_gamma   90.00
#
_symmetry.space_group_name_H-M   'P 1'
#
loop_
_entity.id
_entity.type
_entity.pdbx_description
1 polymer ?
#
loop_
_entity_poly.entity_id
_entity_poly.type
_entity_poly.pdbx_seq_one_letter_code
_entity_poly.pdbx_strand_id
1 'polypeptide(L)'
;MKRYIEQLIEDLEQVAKNPPSPVYINTPPHLDNQPETAELALVPFKPISEWTSIPQEAFPQITDLEGDQWGRVNEAIFKVFDSLRLTLVDAPQEIPPEILYEVLTTNWDHPVQYLPSSGMDLELCTGNPQTCPYGDYCDCGEEFDEYELPEKFAACINPIAQSIDASLICYLNPETLEMEQIPKLLMDDPREYQLITGFGLEDEEMKHEQWEECYVFEPLDSSESFKIMERFAESLDDEILQEELFYVLNHRKPFANFKAVIDNSEHRENWFYFKMNWLEDHVKSIIYSEIHKIPGDSDDDELPF
;
A
#
# COMPACT_ATOMS: atom_id res chain seq x y z
N MET A 1 -19.73 34.22 -18.29
CA MET A 1 -19.07 32.91 -18.14
C MET A 1 -19.40 31.93 -19.26
N LYS A 2 -20.68 31.61 -19.51
CA LYS A 2 -21.09 30.62 -20.55
C LYS A 2 -20.35 30.67 -21.90
N ARG A 3 -20.27 31.84 -22.55
CA ARG A 3 -19.56 31.99 -23.84
C ARG A 3 -18.05 31.71 -23.74
N TYR A 4 -17.43 32.01 -22.60
CA TYR A 4 -16.02 31.74 -22.36
C TYR A 4 -15.77 30.23 -22.24
N ILE A 5 -16.62 29.52 -21.50
CA ILE A 5 -16.58 28.06 -21.40
C ILE A 5 -16.76 27.40 -22.77
N GLU A 6 -17.71 27.89 -23.57
CA GLU A 6 -17.92 27.38 -24.93
C GLU A 6 -16.66 27.56 -25.80
N GLN A 7 -15.99 28.71 -25.72
CA GLN A 7 -14.72 28.93 -26.43
C GLN A 7 -13.60 28.03 -25.91
N LEU A 8 -13.45 27.87 -24.59
CA LEU A 8 -12.43 27.01 -23.99
C LEU A 8 -12.59 25.56 -24.45
N ILE A 9 -13.83 25.05 -24.48
CA ILE A 9 -14.13 23.71 -25.00
C ILE A 9 -13.76 23.61 -26.49
N GLU A 10 -14.10 24.61 -27.30
CA GLU A 10 -13.72 24.63 -28.72
C GLU A 10 -12.19 24.60 -28.91
N ASP A 11 -11.45 25.35 -28.08
CA ASP A 11 -9.99 25.42 -28.13
C ASP A 11 -9.37 24.05 -27.75
N LEU A 12 -9.85 23.41 -26.67
CA LEU A 12 -9.46 22.06 -26.28
C LEU A 12 -9.75 21.03 -27.37
N GLU A 13 -10.94 21.07 -27.97
CA GLU A 13 -11.30 20.17 -29.06
C GLU A 13 -10.45 20.39 -30.32
N GLN A 14 -10.04 21.63 -30.58
CA GLN A 14 -9.20 21.95 -31.72
C GLN A 14 -7.79 21.38 -31.54
N VAL A 15 -7.24 21.43 -30.32
CA VAL A 15 -6.00 20.74 -29.93
C VAL A 15 -6.15 19.23 -30.07
N ALA A 16 -7.23 18.64 -29.54
CA ALA A 16 -7.45 17.20 -29.64
C ALA A 16 -7.52 16.70 -31.09
N LYS A 17 -8.12 17.49 -32.00
CA LYS A 17 -8.19 17.19 -33.44
C LYS A 17 -6.84 17.38 -34.16
N ASN A 18 -5.96 18.22 -33.62
CA ASN A 18 -4.68 18.60 -34.22
C ASN A 18 -3.60 18.60 -33.13
N PRO A 19 -3.23 17.42 -32.60
CA PRO A 19 -2.26 17.33 -31.51
C PRO A 19 -0.91 17.93 -31.94
N PRO A 20 -0.07 18.35 -30.97
CA PRO A 20 1.25 18.86 -31.26
C PRO A 20 2.07 17.86 -32.07
N SER A 21 3.05 18.37 -32.83
CA SER A 21 3.98 17.49 -33.53
C SER A 21 4.88 16.78 -32.53
N PRO A 22 5.14 15.47 -32.71
CA PRO A 22 6.10 14.73 -31.88
C PRO A 22 7.47 15.41 -31.88
N VAL A 23 8.15 15.37 -30.74
CA VAL A 23 9.51 15.90 -30.62
C VAL A 23 10.45 15.06 -31.47
N TYR A 24 11.30 15.72 -32.24
CA TYR A 24 12.40 15.05 -32.91
C TYR A 24 13.43 14.56 -31.88
N ILE A 25 13.59 13.24 -31.79
CA ILE A 25 14.62 12.59 -30.97
C ILE A 25 15.75 12.08 -31.86
N ASN A 26 16.99 12.23 -31.40
CA ASN A 26 18.15 11.64 -32.06
C ASN A 26 18.48 10.30 -31.38
N THR A 27 17.97 9.20 -31.94
CA THR A 27 18.14 7.86 -31.37
C THR A 27 19.62 7.43 -31.37
N PRO A 28 20.18 7.09 -30.19
CA PRO A 28 21.52 6.52 -30.11
C PRO A 28 21.58 5.14 -30.78
N PRO A 29 22.72 4.73 -31.36
CA PRO A 29 22.84 3.45 -32.08
C PRO A 29 22.46 2.19 -31.27
N HIS A 30 22.60 2.23 -29.95
CA HIS A 30 22.24 1.11 -29.07
C HIS A 30 20.71 1.00 -28.83
N LEU A 31 19.94 2.04 -29.16
CA LEU A 31 18.48 2.08 -29.08
C LEU A 31 17.80 2.07 -30.47
N ASP A 32 18.57 1.93 -31.56
CA ASP A 32 18.02 1.93 -32.94
C ASP A 32 16.93 0.87 -33.16
N ASN A 33 17.03 -0.26 -32.44
CA ASN A 33 16.04 -1.36 -32.51
C ASN A 33 15.00 -1.30 -31.37
N GLN A 34 15.02 -0.26 -30.54
CA GLN A 34 14.13 -0.08 -29.37
C GLN A 34 13.51 1.32 -29.40
N PRO A 35 12.65 1.62 -30.39
CA PRO A 35 12.11 2.97 -30.60
C PRO A 35 11.29 3.47 -29.41
N GLU A 36 10.51 2.61 -28.74
CA GLU A 36 9.72 2.97 -27.56
C GLU A 36 10.62 3.34 -26.37
N THR A 37 11.68 2.55 -26.14
CA THR A 37 12.68 2.86 -25.10
C THR A 37 13.41 4.17 -25.40
N ALA A 38 13.73 4.44 -26.66
CA ALA A 38 14.32 5.72 -27.07
C ALA A 38 13.35 6.89 -26.86
N GLU A 39 12.07 6.71 -27.18
CA GLU A 39 11.02 7.71 -26.97
C GLU A 39 10.91 8.06 -25.49
N LEU A 40 10.72 7.06 -24.62
CA LEU A 40 10.61 7.22 -23.18
C LEU A 40 11.86 7.89 -22.56
N ALA A 41 13.05 7.55 -23.04
CA ALA A 41 14.30 8.08 -22.49
C ALA A 41 14.64 9.51 -22.97
N LEU A 42 14.17 9.93 -24.15
CA LEU A 42 14.65 11.14 -24.82
C LEU A 42 13.59 12.23 -24.97
N VAL A 43 12.29 11.91 -24.92
CA VAL A 43 11.22 12.91 -24.93
C VAL A 43 11.23 13.64 -23.58
N PRO A 44 11.28 14.98 -23.55
CA PRO A 44 11.30 15.72 -22.29
C PRO A 44 9.93 15.70 -21.61
N PHE A 45 9.95 15.73 -20.28
CA PHE A 45 8.76 16.11 -19.50
C PHE A 45 8.49 17.59 -19.68
N LYS A 46 7.24 17.93 -19.99
CA LYS A 46 6.75 19.31 -20.03
C LYS A 46 5.31 19.40 -19.53
N PRO A 47 4.90 20.54 -18.97
CA PRO A 47 3.50 20.84 -18.69
C PRO A 47 2.59 20.60 -19.89
N ILE A 48 1.34 20.17 -19.66
CA ILE A 48 0.34 20.03 -20.73
C ILE A 48 0.07 21.39 -21.38
N SER A 49 0.15 22.48 -20.61
CA SER A 49 0.05 23.84 -21.14
C SER A 49 1.10 24.17 -22.20
N GLU A 50 2.33 23.66 -22.08
CA GLU A 50 3.37 23.84 -23.11
C GLU A 50 3.09 23.01 -24.36
N TRP A 51 2.60 21.78 -24.18
CA TRP A 51 2.25 20.90 -25.30
C TRP A 51 1.08 21.44 -26.12
N THR A 52 0.07 21.98 -25.44
CA THR A 52 -1.21 22.38 -26.02
C THR A 52 -1.30 23.87 -26.33
N SER A 53 -0.38 24.68 -25.77
CA SER A 53 -0.46 26.14 -25.74
C SER A 53 -1.70 26.71 -25.03
N ILE A 54 -2.37 25.90 -24.19
CA ILE A 54 -3.49 26.33 -23.35
C ILE A 54 -2.95 26.52 -21.92
N PRO A 55 -2.81 27.76 -21.42
CA PRO A 55 -2.27 27.99 -20.08
C PRO A 55 -3.23 27.52 -19.00
N GLN A 56 -2.72 27.12 -17.83
CA GLN A 56 -3.54 26.68 -16.70
C GLN A 56 -4.54 27.76 -16.24
N GLU A 57 -4.20 29.04 -16.38
CA GLU A 57 -5.08 30.16 -16.04
C GLU A 57 -6.24 30.35 -17.03
N ALA A 58 -6.28 29.60 -18.13
CA ALA A 58 -7.43 29.57 -19.04
C ALA A 58 -8.63 28.84 -18.42
N PHE A 59 -8.42 28.04 -17.38
CA PHE A 59 -9.50 27.34 -16.68
C PHE A 59 -10.11 28.24 -15.60
N PRO A 60 -11.42 28.51 -15.65
CA PRO A 60 -12.10 29.31 -14.63
C PRO A 60 -12.16 28.57 -13.29
N GLN A 61 -12.32 29.34 -12.21
CA GLN A 61 -12.46 28.77 -10.88
C GLN A 61 -13.75 27.98 -10.77
N ILE A 62 -13.77 26.93 -9.95
CA ILE A 62 -14.92 26.04 -9.79
C ILE A 62 -16.23 26.80 -9.48
N THR A 63 -16.14 27.86 -8.69
CA THR A 63 -17.27 28.73 -8.31
C THR A 63 -17.86 29.56 -9.46
N ASP A 64 -17.15 29.67 -10.58
CA ASP A 64 -17.60 30.39 -11.77
C ASP A 64 -18.45 29.50 -12.70
N LEU A 65 -18.40 28.18 -12.52
CA LEU A 65 -19.11 27.21 -13.35
C LEU A 65 -20.51 26.91 -12.78
N GLU A 66 -21.45 26.65 -13.69
CA GLU A 66 -22.84 26.33 -13.36
C GLU A 66 -23.33 25.10 -14.15
N GLY A 67 -24.27 24.36 -13.57
CA GLY A 67 -24.95 23.26 -14.26
C GLY A 67 -24.00 22.13 -14.62
N ASP A 68 -23.91 21.79 -15.91
CA ASP A 68 -23.13 20.68 -16.46
C ASP A 68 -21.76 21.12 -17.04
N GLN A 69 -21.32 22.36 -16.79
CA GLN A 69 -20.15 22.94 -17.44
C GLN A 69 -18.83 22.19 -17.14
N TRP A 70 -18.54 21.91 -15.87
CA TRP A 70 -17.43 21.07 -15.38
C TRP A 70 -17.33 19.75 -16.15
N GLY A 71 -18.43 18.99 -16.22
CA GLY A 71 -18.47 17.72 -16.96
C GLY A 71 -18.10 17.87 -18.44
N ARG A 72 -18.63 18.90 -19.10
CA ARG A 72 -18.33 19.18 -20.52
C ARG A 72 -16.87 19.61 -20.74
N VAL A 73 -16.28 20.34 -19.79
CA VAL A 73 -14.85 20.69 -19.86
C VAL A 73 -13.99 19.45 -19.60
N ASN A 74 -14.35 18.60 -18.64
CA ASN A 74 -13.65 17.33 -18.38
C ASN A 74 -13.65 16.45 -19.63
N GLU A 75 -14.81 16.29 -20.30
CA GLU A 75 -14.89 15.56 -21.58
C GLU A 75 -13.95 16.14 -22.65
N ALA A 76 -13.80 17.47 -22.72
CA ALA A 76 -12.89 18.11 -23.66
C ALA A 76 -11.43 17.91 -23.27
N ILE A 77 -11.10 17.93 -21.98
CA ILE A 77 -9.77 17.61 -21.43
C ILE A 77 -9.39 16.16 -21.76
N PHE A 78 -10.27 15.19 -21.55
CA PHE A 78 -9.97 13.79 -21.87
C PHE A 78 -9.73 13.56 -23.36
N LYS A 79 -10.42 14.29 -24.26
CA LYS A 79 -10.09 14.26 -25.70
C LYS A 79 -8.67 14.76 -25.97
N VAL A 80 -8.19 15.76 -25.22
CA VAL A 80 -6.80 16.23 -25.31
C VAL A 80 -5.85 15.15 -24.80
N PHE A 81 -6.16 14.51 -23.67
CA PHE A 81 -5.36 13.40 -23.12
C PHE A 81 -5.26 12.25 -24.13
N ASP A 82 -6.38 11.81 -24.71
CA ASP A 82 -6.41 10.79 -25.77
C ASP A 82 -5.53 11.16 -26.96
N SER A 83 -5.57 12.43 -27.39
CA SER A 83 -4.76 12.92 -28.52
C SER A 83 -3.25 12.93 -28.21
N LEU A 84 -2.89 13.05 -26.93
CA LEU A 84 -1.53 12.99 -26.42
C LEU A 84 -1.14 11.58 -25.92
N ARG A 85 -2.04 10.59 -26.02
CA ARG A 85 -1.90 9.25 -25.43
C ARG A 85 -1.57 9.27 -23.94
N LEU A 86 -2.22 10.16 -23.19
CA LEU A 86 -2.17 10.20 -21.74
C LEU A 86 -3.35 9.39 -21.18
N THR A 87 -3.07 8.51 -20.24
CA THR A 87 -4.10 7.75 -19.50
C THR A 87 -4.05 8.17 -18.05
N LEU A 88 -5.11 8.80 -17.53
CA LEU A 88 -5.22 9.07 -16.10
C LEU A 88 -5.59 7.77 -15.38
N VAL A 89 -4.63 7.14 -14.71
CA VAL A 89 -4.78 5.76 -14.19
C VAL A 89 -5.30 5.69 -12.77
N ASP A 90 -5.22 6.78 -12.02
CA ASP A 90 -5.47 6.84 -10.58
C ASP A 90 -6.71 7.67 -10.20
N ALA A 91 -7.52 8.06 -11.19
CA ALA A 91 -8.78 8.74 -10.93
C ALA A 91 -9.78 7.77 -10.26
N PRO A 92 -10.35 8.13 -9.09
CA PRO A 92 -11.35 7.29 -8.43
C PRO A 92 -12.61 7.10 -9.29
N GLN A 93 -13.19 5.89 -9.29
CA GLN A 93 -14.31 5.55 -10.19
C GLN A 93 -15.59 6.39 -9.94
N GLU A 94 -15.83 6.82 -8.70
CA GLU A 94 -17.03 7.56 -8.30
C GLU A 94 -16.76 9.04 -8.00
N ILE A 95 -15.65 9.60 -8.51
CA ILE A 95 -15.31 11.00 -8.28
C ILE A 95 -16.38 11.94 -8.89
N PRO A 96 -16.91 12.91 -8.12
CA PRO A 96 -17.86 13.88 -8.66
C PRO A 96 -17.23 14.72 -9.79
N PRO A 97 -17.96 15.02 -10.89
CA PRO A 97 -17.43 15.77 -12.03
C PRO A 97 -16.82 17.12 -11.65
N GLU A 98 -17.36 17.77 -10.62
CA GLU A 98 -16.86 19.02 -10.06
C GLU A 98 -15.46 18.92 -9.46
N ILE A 99 -15.22 17.85 -8.69
CA ILE A 99 -13.93 17.59 -8.04
C ILE A 99 -12.93 17.16 -9.10
N LEU A 100 -13.34 16.31 -10.04
CA LEU A 100 -12.50 15.92 -11.17
C LEU A 100 -12.08 17.14 -12.01
N TYR A 101 -12.97 18.10 -12.23
CA TYR A 101 -12.63 19.35 -12.91
C TYR A 101 -11.56 20.13 -12.14
N GLU A 102 -11.73 20.29 -10.82
CA GLU A 102 -10.75 20.97 -9.99
C GLU A 102 -9.38 20.27 -10.04
N VAL A 103 -9.34 18.95 -9.90
CA VAL A 103 -8.12 18.14 -9.99
C VAL A 103 -7.41 18.34 -11.33
N LEU A 104 -8.12 18.14 -12.45
CA LEU A 104 -7.55 18.22 -13.79
C LEU A 104 -6.99 19.63 -14.10
N THR A 105 -7.72 20.67 -13.70
CA THR A 105 -7.36 22.05 -14.03
C THR A 105 -6.29 22.62 -13.10
N THR A 106 -6.29 22.27 -11.82
CA THR A 106 -5.24 22.69 -10.87
C THR A 106 -3.90 21.99 -11.12
N ASN A 107 -3.93 20.81 -11.74
CA ASN A 107 -2.75 20.03 -12.11
C ASN A 107 -2.44 20.08 -13.61
N TRP A 108 -2.99 21.06 -14.35
CA TRP A 108 -2.75 21.17 -15.80
C TRP A 108 -1.28 21.35 -16.16
N ASP A 109 -0.50 21.97 -15.27
CA ASP A 109 0.94 22.13 -15.43
C ASP A 109 1.77 20.96 -14.88
N HIS A 110 1.15 19.83 -14.50
CA HIS A 110 1.86 18.62 -14.15
C HIS A 110 2.75 18.17 -15.34
N PRO A 111 4.05 17.89 -15.13
CA PRO A 111 4.93 17.51 -16.22
C PRO A 111 4.58 16.15 -16.82
N VAL A 112 4.37 16.09 -18.13
CA VAL A 112 4.09 14.86 -18.88
C VAL A 112 5.00 14.71 -20.10
N GLN A 113 5.17 13.48 -20.57
CA GLN A 113 5.80 13.17 -21.84
C GLN A 113 4.71 12.87 -22.88
N TYR A 114 4.76 13.55 -24.01
CA TYR A 114 3.95 13.18 -25.16
C TYR A 114 4.65 12.03 -25.92
N LEU A 115 4.14 10.81 -25.73
CA LEU A 115 4.71 9.57 -26.27
C LEU A 115 3.74 8.95 -27.31
N PRO A 116 3.79 9.37 -28.59
CA PRO A 116 2.92 8.84 -29.64
C PRO A 116 3.00 7.34 -29.87
N SER A 117 4.06 6.66 -29.45
CA SER A 117 4.23 5.21 -29.66
C SER A 117 3.71 4.42 -28.46
N SER A 118 4.23 4.70 -27.26
CA SER A 118 3.91 3.95 -26.03
C SER A 118 2.72 4.49 -25.23
N GLY A 119 2.44 5.79 -25.33
CA GLY A 119 1.59 6.49 -24.37
C GLY A 119 2.29 6.69 -23.01
N MET A 120 1.63 7.45 -22.13
CA MET A 120 2.08 7.70 -20.77
C MET A 120 0.91 7.54 -19.80
N ASP A 121 1.16 6.82 -18.72
CA ASP A 121 0.26 6.79 -17.57
C ASP A 121 0.50 8.06 -16.74
N LEU A 122 -0.58 8.81 -16.51
CA LEU A 122 -0.62 10.01 -15.69
C LEU A 122 -1.18 9.64 -14.33
N GLU A 123 -0.39 9.91 -13.29
CA GLU A 123 -0.76 9.78 -11.89
C GLU A 123 -0.71 11.17 -11.25
N LEU A 124 -1.79 11.56 -10.59
CA LEU A 124 -1.90 12.82 -9.83
C LEU A 124 -1.97 12.58 -8.32
N CYS A 125 -2.32 11.37 -7.90
CA CYS A 125 -2.25 10.91 -6.52
C CYS A 125 -0.82 11.04 -6.00
N THR A 126 -0.68 11.67 -4.83
CA THR A 126 0.63 11.87 -4.20
C THR A 126 1.02 10.73 -3.27
N GLY A 127 0.15 9.74 -3.08
CA GLY A 127 0.28 8.71 -2.05
C GLY A 127 0.16 9.25 -0.61
N ASN A 128 -0.14 10.53 -0.43
CA ASN A 128 -0.23 11.18 0.88
C ASN A 128 -1.62 11.81 1.07
N PRO A 129 -2.42 11.34 2.06
CA PRO A 129 -3.77 11.85 2.30
C PRO A 129 -3.87 13.37 2.49
N GLN A 130 -2.81 14.04 2.97
CA GLN A 130 -2.82 15.48 3.22
C GLN A 130 -2.57 16.32 1.96
N THR A 131 -1.92 15.76 0.95
CA THR A 131 -1.55 16.47 -0.29
C THR A 131 -2.21 15.90 -1.53
N CYS A 132 -3.00 14.83 -1.39
CA CYS A 132 -3.65 14.17 -2.51
C CYS A 132 -4.68 15.09 -3.17
N PRO A 133 -4.58 15.34 -4.49
CA PRO A 133 -5.54 16.18 -5.21
C PRO A 133 -6.97 15.64 -5.15
N TYR A 134 -7.13 14.32 -5.03
CA TYR A 134 -8.43 13.67 -4.97
C TYR A 134 -9.11 13.78 -3.60
N GLY A 135 -8.39 14.20 -2.55
CA GLY A 135 -8.92 14.37 -1.20
C GLY A 135 -9.64 13.10 -0.68
N ASP A 136 -10.83 13.29 -0.10
CA ASP A 136 -11.64 12.22 0.50
C ASP A 136 -12.14 11.15 -0.50
N TYR A 137 -11.91 11.33 -1.81
CA TYR A 137 -12.34 10.38 -2.84
C TYR A 137 -11.27 9.35 -3.22
N CYS A 138 -10.04 9.53 -2.73
CA CYS A 138 -8.96 8.58 -2.97
C CYS A 138 -8.61 7.85 -1.68
N ASP A 139 -8.39 6.55 -1.82
CA ASP A 139 -7.91 5.60 -0.83
C ASP A 139 -6.38 5.64 -0.66
N CYS A 140 -5.72 6.70 -1.15
CA CYS A 140 -4.27 6.81 -1.03
C CYS A 140 -3.84 6.82 0.44
N GLY A 141 -2.92 5.93 0.78
CA GLY A 141 -2.47 5.76 2.16
C GLY A 141 -3.36 4.83 2.99
N GLU A 142 -4.44 4.27 2.43
CA GLU A 142 -4.93 2.98 2.90
C GLU A 142 -3.88 1.94 2.50
N GLU A 143 -3.33 1.23 3.50
CA GLU A 143 -2.45 0.10 3.22
C GLU A 143 -3.24 -0.87 2.35
N PHE A 144 -2.69 -1.20 1.18
CA PHE A 144 -3.22 -2.27 0.35
C PHE A 144 -3.30 -3.52 1.23
N ASP A 145 -4.49 -3.90 1.68
CA ASP A 145 -4.67 -5.12 2.45
C ASP A 145 -4.51 -6.27 1.48
N GLU A 146 -3.27 -6.78 1.40
CA GLU A 146 -2.91 -7.92 0.56
C GLU A 146 -3.82 -9.14 0.84
N TYR A 147 -4.44 -9.18 2.02
CA TYR A 147 -5.32 -10.23 2.47
C TYR A 147 -6.79 -9.78 2.42
N GLU A 148 -7.51 -10.10 1.34
CA GLU A 148 -8.97 -9.94 1.28
C GLU A 148 -9.67 -10.91 2.25
N LEU A 149 -9.78 -10.54 3.53
CA LEU A 149 -10.37 -11.37 4.58
C LEU A 149 -11.86 -11.05 4.80
N PRO A 150 -12.69 -12.06 5.12
CA PRO A 150 -14.06 -11.80 5.58
C PRO A 150 -14.08 -10.93 6.84
N GLU A 151 -14.93 -9.90 6.86
CA GLU A 151 -15.05 -8.92 7.97
C GLU A 151 -15.20 -9.56 9.36
N LYS A 152 -15.76 -10.78 9.43
CA LYS A 152 -15.94 -11.52 10.70
C LYS A 152 -14.63 -11.72 11.48
N PHE A 153 -13.48 -11.75 10.80
CA PHE A 153 -12.18 -11.94 11.44
C PHE A 153 -11.54 -10.64 11.97
N ALA A 154 -12.07 -9.47 11.63
CA ALA A 154 -11.48 -8.19 12.02
C ALA A 154 -11.28 -8.06 13.55
N ALA A 155 -12.25 -8.56 14.33
CA ALA A 155 -12.22 -8.47 15.79
C ALA A 155 -11.23 -9.43 16.46
N CYS A 156 -10.74 -10.47 15.77
CA CYS A 156 -9.81 -11.45 16.34
C CYS A 156 -8.34 -11.20 15.96
N ILE A 157 -8.06 -10.45 14.89
CA ILE A 157 -6.68 -10.21 14.42
C ILE A 157 -5.77 -9.65 15.51
N ASN A 158 -6.13 -8.50 16.10
CA ASN A 158 -5.31 -7.87 17.15
C ASN A 158 -5.18 -8.74 18.43
N PRO A 159 -6.24 -9.36 18.98
CA PRO A 159 -6.11 -10.29 20.10
C PRO A 159 -5.18 -11.48 19.84
N ILE A 160 -5.20 -12.04 18.63
CA ILE A 160 -4.31 -13.13 18.23
C ILE A 160 -2.87 -12.62 18.14
N ALA A 161 -2.63 -11.47 17.50
CA ALA A 161 -1.31 -10.84 17.43
C ALA A 161 -0.71 -10.60 18.83
N GLN A 162 -1.50 -10.11 19.78
CA GLN A 162 -1.08 -9.96 21.18
C GLN A 162 -0.73 -11.29 21.84
N SER A 163 -1.45 -12.37 21.50
CA SER A 163 -1.17 -13.72 22.02
C SER A 163 0.18 -14.23 21.51
N ILE A 164 0.47 -14.05 20.23
CA ILE A 164 1.76 -14.37 19.61
C ILE A 164 2.88 -13.58 20.30
N ASP A 165 2.71 -12.26 20.49
CA ASP A 165 3.69 -11.41 21.19
C ASP A 165 3.97 -11.89 22.64
N ALA A 166 2.92 -12.36 23.32
CA ALA A 166 2.99 -12.90 24.68
C ALA A 166 3.52 -14.35 24.75
N SER A 167 3.96 -14.94 23.63
CA SER A 167 4.41 -16.34 23.55
C SER A 167 3.34 -17.37 23.93
N LEU A 168 2.08 -17.07 23.56
CA LEU A 168 0.94 -17.97 23.67
C LEU A 168 0.58 -18.52 22.29
N ILE A 169 0.30 -19.81 22.21
CA ILE A 169 -0.36 -20.42 21.06
C ILE A 169 -1.82 -20.00 21.12
N CYS A 170 -2.35 -19.46 20.02
CA CYS A 170 -3.77 -19.15 19.91
C CYS A 170 -4.46 -20.15 18.97
N TYR A 171 -5.56 -20.72 19.45
CA TYR A 171 -6.47 -21.57 18.69
C TYR A 171 -7.74 -20.78 18.41
N LEU A 172 -8.18 -20.75 17.16
CA LEU A 172 -9.40 -20.05 16.73
C LEU A 172 -10.36 -21.05 16.09
N ASN A 173 -11.62 -21.04 16.54
CA ASN A 173 -12.71 -21.68 15.81
C ASN A 173 -13.22 -20.70 14.73
N PRO A 174 -13.05 -20.98 13.43
CA PRO A 174 -13.37 -20.02 12.37
C PRO A 174 -14.88 -19.77 12.19
N GLU A 175 -15.73 -20.67 12.71
CA GLU A 175 -17.18 -20.56 12.61
C GLU A 175 -17.79 -19.79 13.78
N THR A 176 -17.35 -20.04 15.01
CA THR A 176 -17.88 -19.38 16.21
C THR A 176 -17.07 -18.16 16.64
N LEU A 177 -15.85 -18.01 16.13
CA LEU A 177 -14.83 -17.05 16.57
C LEU A 177 -14.44 -17.21 18.05
N GLU A 178 -14.73 -18.36 18.66
CA GLU A 178 -14.19 -18.68 19.98
C GLU A 178 -12.68 -18.87 19.87
N MET A 179 -11.95 -18.29 20.84
CA MET A 179 -10.50 -18.39 20.94
C MET A 179 -10.09 -19.07 22.24
N GLU A 180 -9.02 -19.86 22.16
CA GLU A 180 -8.33 -20.44 23.31
C GLU A 180 -6.84 -20.11 23.21
N GLN A 181 -6.24 -19.59 24.28
CA GLN A 181 -4.81 -19.26 24.34
C GLN A 181 -4.11 -20.17 25.32
N ILE A 182 -3.05 -20.83 24.88
CA ILE A 182 -2.27 -21.77 25.69
C ILE A 182 -0.81 -21.32 25.67
N PRO A 183 -0.13 -21.18 26.82
CA PRO A 183 1.29 -20.84 26.85
C PRO A 183 2.12 -21.86 26.06
N LYS A 184 2.96 -21.40 25.13
CA LYS A 184 3.76 -22.31 24.30
C LYS A 184 4.66 -23.22 25.16
N LEU A 185 5.21 -22.67 26.23
CA LEU A 185 6.02 -23.43 27.19
C LEU A 185 5.25 -24.59 27.85
N LEU A 186 3.94 -24.45 28.07
CA LEU A 186 3.11 -25.54 28.60
C LEU A 186 3.04 -26.72 27.61
N MET A 187 3.07 -26.45 26.30
CA MET A 187 3.06 -27.47 25.26
C MET A 187 4.47 -28.05 25.01
N ASP A 188 5.49 -27.19 24.95
CA ASP A 188 6.88 -27.58 24.64
C ASP A 188 7.56 -28.33 25.79
N ASP A 189 7.46 -27.83 27.02
CA ASP A 189 7.98 -28.48 28.24
C ASP A 189 7.00 -28.32 29.41
N PRO A 190 5.98 -29.21 29.48
CA PRO A 190 4.97 -29.18 30.55
C PRO A 190 5.56 -29.27 31.96
N ARG A 191 6.73 -29.91 32.11
CA ARG A 191 7.38 -30.10 33.42
C ARG A 191 8.06 -28.81 33.86
N GLU A 192 8.77 -28.15 32.96
CA GLU A 192 9.36 -26.83 33.22
C GLU A 192 8.26 -25.82 33.53
N TYR A 193 7.18 -25.80 32.74
CA TYR A 193 6.04 -24.94 33.00
C TYR A 193 5.45 -25.16 34.40
N GLN A 194 5.15 -26.43 34.77
CA GLN A 194 4.63 -26.76 36.10
C GLN A 194 5.59 -26.37 37.22
N LEU A 195 6.91 -26.49 37.02
CA LEU A 195 7.90 -26.06 38.00
C LEU A 195 7.89 -24.54 38.21
N ILE A 196 7.68 -23.76 37.15
CA ILE A 196 7.70 -22.29 37.17
C ILE A 196 6.38 -21.73 37.72
N THR A 197 5.24 -22.28 37.29
CA THR A 197 3.91 -21.70 37.53
C THR A 197 3.12 -22.44 38.62
N GLY A 198 3.42 -23.72 38.85
CA GLY A 198 2.64 -24.61 39.72
C GLY A 198 1.43 -25.26 39.06
N PHE A 199 1.17 -25.00 37.77
CA PHE A 199 0.04 -25.54 37.00
C PHE A 199 0.54 -26.51 35.92
N GLY A 200 -0.14 -27.62 35.69
CA GLY A 200 0.25 -28.62 34.68
C GLY A 200 -0.84 -28.90 33.64
N LEU A 201 -0.48 -29.63 32.57
CA LEU A 201 -1.42 -30.04 31.52
C LEU A 201 -2.62 -30.84 32.04
N GLU A 202 -2.46 -31.58 33.13
CA GLU A 202 -3.54 -32.36 33.75
C GLU A 202 -4.64 -31.46 34.36
N ASP A 203 -4.37 -30.17 34.54
CA ASP A 203 -5.29 -29.20 35.15
C ASP A 203 -6.16 -28.46 34.11
N GLU A 204 -5.88 -28.59 32.80
CA GLU A 204 -6.57 -27.86 31.73
C GLU A 204 -7.29 -28.80 30.76
N GLU A 205 -8.62 -28.62 30.62
CA GLU A 205 -9.37 -29.18 29.51
C GLU A 205 -9.21 -28.26 28.30
N MET A 206 -8.61 -28.78 27.22
CA MET A 206 -8.40 -28.04 25.98
C MET A 206 -9.69 -28.02 25.16
N LYS A 207 -10.34 -26.86 25.08
CA LYS A 207 -11.61 -26.70 24.36
C LYS A 207 -11.46 -26.98 22.88
N HIS A 208 -10.34 -26.57 22.28
CA HIS A 208 -10.09 -26.70 20.85
C HIS A 208 -10.11 -28.15 20.37
N GLU A 209 -9.85 -29.14 21.24
CA GLU A 209 -9.95 -30.56 20.91
C GLU A 209 -11.37 -31.00 20.49
N GLN A 210 -12.39 -30.21 20.82
CA GLN A 210 -13.79 -30.47 20.49
C GLN A 210 -14.27 -29.73 19.25
N TRP A 211 -13.46 -28.84 18.67
CA TRP A 211 -13.84 -28.07 17.48
C TRP A 211 -13.68 -28.90 16.20
N GLU A 212 -14.60 -28.70 15.25
CA GLU A 212 -14.54 -29.38 13.94
C GLU A 212 -13.42 -28.82 13.06
N GLU A 213 -13.25 -27.50 13.08
CA GLU A 213 -12.15 -26.78 12.43
C GLU A 213 -11.47 -25.88 13.46
N CYS A 214 -10.16 -25.75 13.33
CA CYS A 214 -9.35 -24.94 14.23
C CYS A 214 -8.14 -24.36 13.48
N TYR A 215 -8.02 -23.04 13.48
CA TYR A 215 -6.84 -22.34 12.98
C TYR A 215 -5.87 -22.15 14.15
N VAL A 216 -4.60 -22.47 13.92
CA VAL A 216 -3.56 -22.46 14.96
C VAL A 216 -2.54 -21.37 14.64
N PHE A 217 -2.27 -20.53 15.63
CA PHE A 217 -1.33 -19.42 15.55
C PHE A 217 -0.23 -19.63 16.58
N GLU A 218 0.96 -19.99 16.11
CA GLU A 218 2.12 -20.23 16.95
C GLU A 218 2.89 -18.93 17.23
N PRO A 219 3.51 -18.78 18.40
CA PRO A 219 4.50 -17.74 18.62
C PRO A 219 5.64 -17.84 17.62
N LEU A 220 6.11 -16.68 17.16
CA LEU A 220 7.23 -16.58 16.25
C LEU A 220 8.47 -17.25 16.81
N ASP A 221 9.18 -17.97 15.95
CA ASP A 221 10.48 -18.49 16.31
C ASP A 221 11.53 -17.38 16.42
N SER A 222 12.74 -17.75 16.87
CA SER A 222 13.82 -16.79 17.02
C SER A 222 14.27 -16.18 15.68
N SER A 223 14.21 -16.93 14.58
CA SER A 223 14.59 -16.44 13.26
C SER A 223 13.56 -15.44 12.73
N GLU A 224 12.27 -15.70 12.89
CA GLU A 224 11.19 -14.81 12.50
C GLU A 224 11.21 -13.53 13.34
N SER A 225 11.33 -13.67 14.66
CA SER A 225 11.48 -12.54 15.57
C SER A 225 12.69 -11.67 15.23
N PHE A 226 13.80 -12.27 14.79
CA PHE A 226 15.00 -11.56 14.36
C PHE A 226 14.75 -10.74 13.09
N LYS A 227 14.06 -11.32 12.10
CA LYS A 227 13.72 -10.62 10.85
C LYS A 227 12.90 -9.36 11.10
N ILE A 228 11.93 -9.40 12.03
CA ILE A 228 11.12 -8.21 12.37
C ILE A 228 12.02 -7.08 12.92
N MET A 229 12.99 -7.44 13.77
CA MET A 229 13.96 -6.46 14.30
C MET A 229 14.83 -5.86 13.21
N GLU A 230 15.28 -6.66 12.24
CA GLU A 230 16.05 -6.18 11.08
C GLU A 230 15.20 -5.23 10.22
N ARG A 231 13.98 -5.64 9.86
CA ARG A 231 13.06 -4.80 9.06
C ARG A 231 12.75 -3.47 9.72
N PHE A 232 12.57 -3.46 11.05
CA PHE A 232 12.39 -2.22 11.78
C PHE A 232 13.62 -1.33 11.68
N ALA A 233 14.83 -1.88 11.88
CA ALA A 233 16.06 -1.11 11.75
C ALA A 233 16.22 -0.54 10.32
N GLU A 234 15.89 -1.31 9.28
CA GLU A 234 15.88 -0.86 7.88
C GLU A 234 14.92 0.32 7.64
N SER A 235 13.77 0.35 8.33
CA SER A 235 12.73 1.38 8.15
C SER A 235 13.01 2.73 8.82
N LEU A 236 14.09 2.84 9.61
CA LEU A 236 14.39 4.07 10.35
C LEU A 236 15.11 5.11 9.48
N ASP A 237 14.63 6.35 9.51
CA ASP A 237 15.32 7.51 8.93
C ASP A 237 16.50 8.00 9.79
N ASP A 238 16.54 7.65 11.08
CA ASP A 238 17.65 7.97 11.98
C ASP A 238 18.84 7.03 11.70
N GLU A 239 19.76 7.48 10.87
CA GLU A 239 20.97 6.73 10.48
C GLU A 239 21.82 6.30 11.70
N ILE A 240 21.87 7.10 12.77
CA ILE A 240 22.68 6.78 13.96
C ILE A 240 22.05 5.61 14.72
N LEU A 241 20.74 5.69 14.97
CA LEU A 241 20.02 4.62 15.64
C LEU A 241 19.99 3.35 14.78
N GLN A 242 19.81 3.49 13.46
CA GLN A 242 19.85 2.37 12.52
C GLN A 242 21.19 1.62 12.59
N GLU A 243 22.32 2.33 12.53
CA GLU A 243 23.66 1.72 12.65
C GLU A 243 23.84 1.02 14.01
N GLU A 244 23.37 1.62 15.11
CA GLU A 244 23.43 1.03 16.44
C GLU A 244 22.60 -0.27 16.53
N LEU A 245 21.38 -0.27 15.98
CA LEU A 245 20.51 -1.45 15.95
C LEU A 245 21.12 -2.59 15.14
N PHE A 246 21.64 -2.32 13.94
CA PHE A 246 22.35 -3.34 13.17
C PHE A 246 23.59 -3.85 13.87
N TYR A 247 24.33 -2.99 14.55
CA TYR A 247 25.46 -3.40 15.37
C TYR A 247 24.99 -4.41 16.44
N VAL A 248 23.98 -4.08 17.25
CA VAL A 248 23.55 -4.98 18.33
C VAL A 248 22.91 -6.28 17.84
N LEU A 249 22.21 -6.26 16.70
CA LEU A 249 21.61 -7.44 16.08
C LEU A 249 22.66 -8.43 15.56
N ASN A 250 23.81 -7.94 15.10
CA ASN A 250 24.91 -8.79 14.61
C ASN A 250 25.86 -9.29 15.73
N HIS A 251 25.55 -9.03 17.01
CA HIS A 251 26.40 -9.37 18.15
C HIS A 251 25.71 -10.32 19.15
N ARG A 252 26.41 -10.67 20.24
CA ARG A 252 25.90 -11.58 21.27
C ARG A 252 24.69 -11.00 21.98
N LYS A 253 23.65 -11.82 22.15
CA LYS A 253 22.36 -11.48 22.78
C LYS A 253 21.58 -10.39 22.01
N PRO A 254 21.33 -10.62 20.70
CA PRO A 254 20.74 -9.59 19.84
C PRO A 254 19.41 -9.06 20.36
N PHE A 255 18.49 -9.95 20.74
CA PHE A 255 17.16 -9.57 21.27
C PHE A 255 17.23 -8.68 22.52
N ALA A 256 18.09 -9.04 23.49
CA ALA A 256 18.20 -8.29 24.74
C ALA A 256 18.84 -6.91 24.52
N ASN A 257 19.85 -6.85 23.65
CA ASN A 257 20.54 -5.60 23.35
C ASN A 257 19.69 -4.68 22.47
N PHE A 258 19.02 -5.21 21.45
CA PHE A 258 18.05 -4.48 20.63
C PHE A 258 16.98 -3.84 21.53
N LYS A 259 16.36 -4.64 22.41
CA LYS A 259 15.37 -4.14 23.36
C LYS A 259 15.94 -3.03 24.25
N ALA A 260 17.18 -3.20 24.75
CA ALA A 260 17.82 -2.18 25.57
C ALA A 260 18.07 -0.87 24.80
N VAL A 261 18.44 -0.93 23.53
CA VAL A 261 18.61 0.26 22.68
C VAL A 261 17.26 0.96 22.47
N ILE A 262 16.23 0.20 22.08
CA ILE A 262 14.87 0.74 21.84
C ILE A 262 14.22 1.31 23.10
N ASP A 263 14.30 0.61 24.24
CA ASP A 263 13.69 1.07 25.50
C ASP A 263 14.31 2.38 26.01
N ASN A 264 15.54 2.72 25.58
CA ASN A 264 16.23 3.95 25.92
C ASN A 264 16.17 5.02 24.81
N SER A 265 15.45 4.78 23.71
CA SER A 265 15.31 5.72 22.60
C SER A 265 13.91 6.32 22.54
N GLU A 266 13.75 7.35 21.70
CA GLU A 266 12.44 7.96 21.41
C GLU A 266 11.56 7.05 20.52
N HIS A 267 12.14 5.98 19.97
CA HIS A 267 11.48 5.07 19.01
C HIS A 267 10.79 3.87 19.66
N ARG A 268 10.68 3.84 21.00
CA ARG A 268 10.02 2.74 21.73
C ARG A 268 8.58 2.51 21.28
N GLU A 269 7.81 3.58 21.13
CA GLU A 269 6.42 3.50 20.65
C GLU A 269 6.38 3.08 19.18
N ASN A 270 7.25 3.63 18.33
CA ASN A 270 7.35 3.26 16.91
C ASN A 270 7.65 1.77 16.73
N TRP A 271 8.56 1.21 17.54
CA TRP A 271 8.83 -0.24 17.55
C TRP A 271 7.61 -1.05 17.93
N PHE A 272 6.86 -0.64 18.97
CA PHE A 272 5.66 -1.34 19.39
C PHE A 272 4.60 -1.36 18.28
N TYR A 273 4.33 -0.21 17.66
CA TYR A 273 3.38 -0.13 16.54
C TYR A 273 3.84 -0.96 15.35
N PHE A 274 5.11 -0.83 14.94
CA PHE A 274 5.68 -1.60 13.82
C PHE A 274 5.55 -3.11 14.05
N LYS A 275 5.95 -3.57 15.24
CA LYS A 275 5.86 -4.99 15.61
C LYS A 275 4.40 -5.47 15.60
N MET A 276 3.47 -4.67 16.13
CA MET A 276 2.07 -5.07 16.19
C MET A 276 1.46 -5.16 14.79
N ASN A 277 1.68 -4.19 13.91
CA ASN A 277 1.22 -4.25 12.53
C ASN A 277 1.76 -5.50 11.82
N TRP A 278 3.06 -5.78 11.96
CA TRP A 278 3.66 -6.98 11.37
C TRP A 278 3.00 -8.28 11.88
N LEU A 279 2.71 -8.35 13.18
CA LEU A 279 2.03 -9.51 13.78
C LEU A 279 0.57 -9.62 13.31
N GLU A 280 -0.13 -8.51 13.14
CA GLU A 280 -1.49 -8.50 12.58
C GLU A 280 -1.48 -9.00 11.13
N ASP A 281 -0.54 -8.55 10.30
CA ASP A 281 -0.39 -9.04 8.92
C ASP A 281 -0.03 -10.53 8.88
N HIS A 282 0.83 -10.98 9.79
CA HIS A 282 1.13 -12.39 9.93
C HIS A 282 -0.13 -13.22 10.26
N VAL A 283 -0.96 -12.74 11.20
CA VAL A 283 -2.25 -13.37 11.52
C VAL A 283 -3.18 -13.37 10.30
N LYS A 284 -3.28 -12.25 9.59
CA LYS A 284 -4.09 -12.16 8.37
C LYS A 284 -3.63 -13.18 7.32
N SER A 285 -2.32 -13.31 7.11
CA SER A 285 -1.73 -14.27 6.16
C SER A 285 -2.09 -15.71 6.48
N ILE A 286 -2.10 -16.08 7.77
CA ILE A 286 -2.48 -17.43 8.23
C ILE A 286 -3.97 -17.66 7.95
N ILE A 287 -4.85 -16.74 8.37
CA ILE A 287 -6.29 -16.85 8.12
C ILE A 287 -6.57 -16.95 6.62
N TYR A 288 -5.92 -16.12 5.81
CA TYR A 288 -6.05 -16.13 4.36
C TYR A 288 -5.66 -17.49 3.79
N SER A 289 -4.50 -18.03 4.19
CA SER A 289 -4.03 -19.35 3.78
C SER A 289 -5.05 -20.44 4.16
N GLU A 290 -5.51 -20.47 5.41
CA GLU A 290 -6.49 -21.46 5.89
C GLU A 290 -7.81 -21.42 5.09
N ILE A 291 -8.34 -20.24 4.78
CA ILE A 291 -9.56 -20.07 3.96
C ILE A 291 -9.37 -20.63 2.55
N HIS A 292 -8.17 -20.46 1.98
CA HIS A 292 -7.86 -20.83 0.60
C HIS A 292 -7.18 -22.19 0.46
N LYS A 293 -7.01 -22.95 1.56
CA LYS A 293 -6.53 -24.33 1.50
C LYS A 293 -7.44 -25.15 0.60
N ILE A 294 -6.92 -25.58 -0.55
CA ILE A 294 -7.59 -26.56 -1.40
C ILE A 294 -7.51 -27.90 -0.67
N PRO A 295 -8.63 -28.58 -0.37
CA PRO A 295 -8.58 -29.88 0.29
C PRO A 295 -7.95 -30.90 -0.67
N GLY A 296 -6.65 -31.17 -0.51
CA GLY A 296 -5.97 -32.22 -1.29
C GLY A 296 -4.45 -32.13 -1.47
N ASP A 297 -3.76 -31.04 -1.11
CA ASP A 297 -2.29 -30.99 -1.21
C ASP A 297 -1.66 -30.81 0.18
N SER A 298 -1.14 -31.92 0.69
CA SER A 298 -0.17 -31.93 1.78
C SER A 298 1.22 -31.76 1.19
N ASP A 299 1.97 -30.85 1.80
CA ASP A 299 3.42 -30.69 1.83
C ASP A 299 4.08 -29.74 0.82
N ASP A 300 4.79 -28.80 1.45
CA ASP A 300 6.05 -28.14 1.12
C ASP A 300 6.07 -26.94 0.14
N ASP A 301 6.44 -25.82 0.77
CA ASP A 301 7.35 -24.78 0.28
C ASP A 301 7.05 -24.15 -1.09
N GLU A 302 6.46 -22.95 -1.06
CA GLU A 302 7.05 -21.75 -1.68
C GLU A 302 6.16 -20.53 -1.35
N LEU A 303 6.65 -19.64 -0.48
CA LEU A 303 6.13 -18.27 -0.39
C LEU A 303 6.43 -17.57 -1.72
N PRO A 304 5.46 -16.91 -2.37
CA PRO A 304 5.76 -16.07 -3.52
C PRO A 304 6.55 -14.84 -3.04
N PHE A 305 7.58 -14.50 -3.81
CA PHE A 305 8.56 -13.44 -3.59
C PHE A 305 7.97 -12.05 -3.44
#